data_AF-A0A662JUK9-F1
#
_entry.id   AF-A0A662JUK9-F1
#
_cell.length_a   1.000
_cell.length_b   1.000
_cell.length_c   1.000
_cell.angle_alpha   90.00
_cell.angle_beta   90.00
_cell.angle_gamma   90.00
#
_symmetry.space_group_name_H-M   'P 1'
#
loop_
_entity.id
_entity.type
_entity.pdbx_description
1 polymer ?
#
loop_
_entity_poly.entity_id
_entity_poly.type
_entity_poly.pdbx_seq_one_letter_code
_entity_poly.pdbx_strand_id
1 'polypeptide(L)' 'VAAEAIEKVENVFWLQELGMPEALWVFKVKDFGPLVVTIDAEGNNLTEEVIEKAKESFD' A
#
# COMPACT_ATOMS: atom_id res chain seq x y z
N VAL A 1 13.80 3.95 -7.55
CA VAL A 1 12.38 4.21 -7.15
C VAL A 1 11.61 2.89 -6.99
N ALA A 2 10.44 2.86 -6.31
CA ALA A 2 9.69 1.60 -6.06
C ALA A 2 9.37 0.80 -7.33
N ALA A 3 9.14 1.47 -8.47
CA ALA A 3 8.92 0.81 -9.75
C ALA A 3 10.12 -0.04 -10.25
N GLU A 4 11.35 0.25 -9.80
CA GLU A 4 12.55 -0.55 -10.16
C GLU A 4 12.55 -1.94 -9.52
N ALA A 5 11.77 -2.14 -8.44
CA ALA A 5 11.60 -3.44 -7.81
C ALA A 5 10.58 -4.35 -8.53
N ILE A 6 9.93 -3.86 -9.59
CA ILE A 6 9.04 -4.65 -10.44
C ILE A 6 9.89 -5.41 -11.47
N GLU A 7 10.01 -6.72 -11.30
CA GLU A 7 10.73 -7.58 -12.24
C GLU A 7 9.92 -7.86 -13.51
N LYS A 8 8.59 -7.97 -13.38
CA LYS A 8 7.70 -8.31 -14.50
C LYS A 8 6.25 -7.90 -14.24
N VAL A 9 5.57 -7.47 -15.31
CA VAL A 9 4.11 -7.42 -15.38
C VAL A 9 3.60 -8.81 -15.79
N GLU A 10 2.96 -9.52 -14.87
CA GLU A 10 2.44 -10.86 -15.11
C GLU A 10 1.07 -10.82 -15.79
N ASN A 11 0.22 -9.85 -15.43
CA ASN A 11 -1.10 -9.69 -16.03
C ASN A 11 -1.68 -8.28 -15.79
N VAL A 12 -2.74 -7.94 -16.54
CA VAL A 12 -3.58 -6.76 -16.30
C VAL A 12 -5.05 -7.11 -16.55
N PHE A 13 -5.93 -6.69 -15.66
CA PHE A 13 -7.37 -6.88 -15.77
C PHE A 13 -8.11 -5.55 -15.86
N TRP A 14 -9.18 -5.52 -16.65
CA TRP A 14 -10.08 -4.37 -16.83
C TRP A 14 -9.44 -3.11 -17.44
N LEU A 15 -8.37 -3.28 -18.22
CA LEU A 15 -7.65 -2.16 -18.84
C LEU A 15 -8.53 -1.33 -19.78
N GLN A 16 -9.50 -1.95 -20.45
CA GLN A 16 -10.33 -1.29 -21.46
C GLN A 16 -11.49 -0.56 -20.80
N GLU A 17 -11.99 -1.09 -19.69
CA GLU A 17 -13.12 -0.60 -18.93
C GLU A 17 -12.73 0.52 -17.96
N LEU A 18 -11.56 0.39 -17.31
CA LEU A 18 -11.10 1.30 -16.26
C LEU A 18 -9.95 2.22 -16.70
N GLY A 19 -9.19 1.84 -17.74
CA GLY A 19 -8.01 2.58 -18.16
C GLY A 19 -6.73 2.17 -17.44
N MET A 20 -5.59 2.68 -17.92
CA MET A 20 -4.25 2.30 -17.43
C MET A 20 -4.02 2.55 -15.92
N PRO A 21 -4.42 3.69 -15.33
CA PRO A 21 -4.19 3.96 -13.91
C PRO A 21 -5.08 3.15 -12.96
N GLU A 22 -6.32 2.84 -13.36
CA GLU A 22 -7.34 2.25 -12.49
C GLU A 22 -7.53 0.73 -12.68
N ALA A 23 -6.88 0.14 -13.69
CA ALA A 23 -6.88 -1.31 -13.91
C ALA A 23 -6.21 -2.09 -12.77
N LEU A 24 -6.55 -3.39 -12.63
CA LEU A 24 -5.89 -4.28 -11.67
C LEU A 24 -4.64 -4.87 -12.31
N TRP A 25 -3.48 -4.50 -11.78
CA TRP A 25 -2.18 -4.97 -12.24
C TRP A 25 -1.64 -6.09 -11.37
N VAL A 26 -1.12 -7.14 -12.00
CA VAL A 26 -0.42 -8.23 -11.31
C VAL A 26 1.08 -8.08 -11.59
N PHE A 27 1.83 -7.72 -10.55
CA PHE A 27 3.28 -7.54 -10.62
C PHE A 27 4.01 -8.67 -9.91
N LYS A 28 5.06 -9.17 -10.56
CA LYS A 28 6.13 -9.91 -9.88
C LYS A 28 7.18 -8.89 -9.43
N VAL A 29 7.49 -8.90 -8.14
CA VAL A 29 8.42 -7.96 -7.53
C VAL A 29 9.51 -8.69 -6.77
N LYS A 30 10.67 -8.03 -6.60
CA LYS A 30 11.77 -8.48 -5.77
C LYS A 30 12.28 -7.33 -4.93
N ASP A 31 12.47 -7.58 -3.63
CA ASP A 31 12.95 -6.59 -2.66
C ASP A 31 12.12 -5.28 -2.68
N PHE A 32 10.81 -5.39 -2.89
CA PHE A 32 9.89 -4.24 -2.93
C PHE A 32 9.73 -3.63 -1.54
N GLY A 33 10.25 -2.42 -1.36
CA GLY A 33 10.22 -1.71 -0.09
C GLY A 33 11.24 -0.58 -0.03
N PRO A 34 11.52 -0.07 1.18
CA PRO A 34 10.98 -0.51 2.46
C PRO A 34 9.47 -0.22 2.62
N LEU A 35 8.77 -1.10 3.33
CA LEU A 35 7.37 -0.91 3.74
C LEU A 35 7.29 -0.94 5.27
N VAL A 36 6.40 -0.14 5.85
CA VAL A 36 6.13 -0.11 7.29
C VAL A 36 4.78 -0.76 7.55
N VAL A 37 4.73 -1.70 8.50
CA VAL A 37 3.47 -2.28 8.96
C VAL A 37 2.79 -1.26 9.87
N THR A 38 1.73 -0.61 9.36
CA THR A 38 0.95 0.38 10.13
C THR A 38 -0.27 -0.23 10.81
N ILE A 39 -0.76 -1.36 10.31
CA ILE A 39 -1.88 -2.12 10.86
C ILE A 39 -1.48 -3.60 10.81
N ASP A 40 -1.61 -4.31 11.92
CA ASP A 40 -1.32 -5.75 11.99
C ASP A 40 -2.58 -6.61 12.18
N ALA A 41 -2.39 -7.93 12.21
CA ALA A 41 -3.48 -8.90 12.35
C ALA A 41 -3.95 -9.10 13.81
N GLU A 42 -3.28 -8.48 14.78
CA GLU A 42 -3.66 -8.52 16.21
C GLU A 42 -4.57 -7.35 16.59
N GLY A 43 -4.85 -6.44 15.64
CA GLY A 43 -5.70 -5.28 15.84
C GLY A 43 -4.93 -4.02 16.22
N ASN A 44 -3.60 -4.02 16.20
CA ASN A 44 -2.82 -2.82 16.45
C ASN A 44 -2.83 -1.91 15.21
N ASN A 45 -2.94 -0.60 15.43
CA ASN A 45 -3.01 0.42 14.38
C ASN A 45 -2.24 1.69 14.75
N LEU A 46 -1.05 1.86 14.17
CA LEU A 46 -0.18 3.01 14.42
C LEU A 46 -0.82 4.35 14.01
N THR A 47 -1.70 4.34 13.00
CA THR A 47 -2.34 5.58 12.53
C THR A 47 -3.38 6.07 13.53
N GLU A 48 -4.13 5.13 14.09
CA GLU A 48 -5.13 5.40 15.13
C GLU A 48 -4.47 5.92 16.40
N GLU A 49 -3.39 5.30 16.86
CA GLU A 49 -2.63 5.77 18.02
C GLU A 49 -2.15 7.23 17.88
N VAL A 50 -1.65 7.60 16.69
CA VAL A 50 -1.19 8.97 16.43
C VAL A 50 -2.36 9.96 16.49
N ILE A 51 -3.52 9.58 15.93
CA ILE A 51 -4.73 10.40 15.97
C ILE A 51 -5.23 10.56 17.41
N GLU A 52 -5.21 9.51 18.23
CA GLU A 52 -5.62 9.57 19.63
C GLU A 52 -4.70 10.45 20.47
N LYS A 53 -3.38 10.23 20.40
CA LYS A 53 -2.39 11.07 21.10
C LYS A 53 -2.49 12.54 20.71
N ALA A 54 -2.78 12.81 19.44
CA ALA A 54 -2.99 14.17 18.97
C ALA A 54 -4.21 14.80 19.66
N LYS A 55 -5.34 14.09 19.74
CA LYS A 55 -6.56 14.57 20.43
C LYS A 55 -6.34 14.82 21.91
N GLU A 56 -5.70 13.88 22.62
CA GLU A 56 -5.37 14.02 24.05
C GLU A 56 -4.49 15.24 24.34
N SER A 57 -3.68 15.67 23.36
CA SER A 57 -2.81 16.85 23.51
C SER A 57 -3.57 18.18 23.38
N PHE A 58 -4.83 18.17 22.95
CA PHE A 58 -5.69 19.35 22.82
C PHE A 58 -6.77 19.45 23.92
N ASP A 59 -6.91 18.44 24.76
CA ASP A 59 -7.74 18.43 25.98
C ASP A 59 -6.94 18.92 27.20
#